data_AF-A0A7S3B4R3-F1
#
_entry.id   AF-A0A7S3B4R3-F1
#
_cell.length_a   1.000
_cell.length_b   1.000
_cell.length_c   1.000
_cell.angle_alpha   90.00
_cell.angle_beta   90.00
_cell.angle_gamma   90.00
#
_symmetry.space_group_name_H-M   'P 1'
#
loop_
_entity.id
_entity.type
_entity.pdbx_description
1 polymer ?
#
loop_
_entity_poly.entity_id
_entity_poly.type
_entity_poly.pdbx_seq_one_letter_code
_entity_poly.pdbx_strand_id
1 'polypeptide(L)'
;MGRLGVGHSLDTPASVLYVSHVQNTAAAAGCLKGGDLLLRVDGERVGSMREMEVALQGRNQVEIELVRDGTPLRLACTTKKQDGAGTQRVLGWAGLLLQATPDAVLGQRSVPQEGVYASYRFFGSPASRYDLAPTSHIVEVDSTPTPDLDAFVACTRHKRDGEVLRIKYVDLDGRCRMTTLKLDLRYWPTYTLARSSDGEWSRFENLPPAADPQE
;
A
#
# COMPACT_ATOMS: atom_id res chain seq x y z
N MET A 1 -1.61 38.25 -53.46
CA MET A 1 -2.78 38.11 -52.57
C MET A 1 -3.32 36.70 -52.75
N GLY A 2 -3.37 35.76 -51.82
CA GLY A 2 -2.87 35.57 -50.46
C GLY A 2 -3.21 34.11 -50.14
N ARG A 3 -2.22 33.27 -49.78
CA ARG A 3 -2.44 31.88 -49.35
C ARG A 3 -3.07 31.90 -47.95
N LEU A 4 -4.27 31.34 -47.81
CA LEU A 4 -4.81 30.94 -46.51
C LEU A 4 -4.44 29.47 -46.30
N GLY A 5 -3.35 29.24 -45.56
CA GLY A 5 -3.04 27.93 -45.01
C GLY A 5 -3.92 27.71 -43.78
N VAL A 6 -4.80 26.72 -43.83
CA VAL A 6 -5.41 26.15 -42.64
C VAL A 6 -4.45 25.08 -42.16
N GLY A 7 -3.62 25.42 -41.18
CA GLY A 7 -2.78 24.45 -40.49
C GLY A 7 -3.70 23.50 -39.74
N HIS A 8 -3.82 22.26 -40.21
CA HIS A 8 -4.19 21.16 -39.32
C HIS A 8 -3.11 21.09 -38.24
N SER A 9 -3.44 21.56 -37.03
CA SER A 9 -2.75 21.09 -35.84
C SER A 9 -2.85 19.58 -35.86
N LEU A 10 -1.71 18.89 -35.85
CA LEU A 10 -1.62 17.44 -35.88
C LEU A 10 -2.53 16.87 -34.79
N ASP A 11 -3.61 16.21 -35.22
CA ASP A 11 -4.55 15.52 -34.35
C ASP A 11 -3.75 14.52 -33.50
N THR A 12 -3.68 14.78 -32.20
CA THR A 12 -3.23 13.75 -31.28
C THR A 12 -4.26 12.62 -31.39
N PRO A 13 -3.87 11.37 -31.69
CA PRO A 13 -4.82 10.30 -31.89
C PRO A 13 -5.75 10.22 -30.68
N ALA A 14 -7.05 10.12 -30.93
CA ALA A 14 -8.05 10.06 -29.88
C ALA A 14 -7.84 8.78 -29.05
N SER A 15 -7.14 8.90 -27.94
CA SER A 15 -6.97 7.84 -26.96
C SER A 15 -8.08 7.90 -25.90
N VAL A 16 -8.42 6.73 -25.36
CA VAL A 16 -9.37 6.57 -24.26
C VAL A 16 -8.69 5.73 -23.18
N LEU A 17 -8.94 6.06 -21.92
CA LEU A 17 -8.44 5.25 -20.81
C LEU A 17 -9.46 4.15 -20.50
N TYR A 18 -8.97 2.93 -20.36
CA TYR A 18 -9.76 1.76 -19.98
C TYR A 18 -9.38 1.32 -18.57
N VAL A 19 -10.39 1.11 -17.72
CA VAL A 19 -10.20 0.58 -16.37
C VAL A 19 -10.00 -0.93 -16.46
N SER A 20 -8.75 -1.37 -16.29
CA SER A 20 -8.40 -2.79 -16.28
C SER A 20 -8.82 -3.49 -14.98
N HIS A 21 -8.57 -2.84 -13.85
CA HIS A 21 -8.90 -3.35 -12.53
C HIS A 21 -9.11 -2.20 -11.55
N VAL A 22 -9.95 -2.43 -10.53
CA VAL A 22 -10.14 -1.52 -9.41
C VAL A 22 -9.78 -2.27 -8.14
N GLN A 23 -8.81 -1.75 -7.39
CA GLN A 23 -8.39 -2.36 -6.14
C GLN A 23 -9.50 -2.26 -5.09
N ASN A 24 -9.68 -3.28 -4.26
CA ASN A 24 -10.73 -3.30 -3.23
C ASN A 24 -10.61 -2.16 -2.20
N THR A 25 -9.40 -1.65 -1.97
CA THR A 25 -9.11 -0.55 -1.04
C THR A 25 -9.10 0.82 -1.71
N ALA A 26 -9.32 0.90 -3.03
CA ALA A 26 -9.32 2.16 -3.75
C ALA A 26 -10.56 2.99 -3.35
N ALA A 27 -10.38 4.31 -3.24
CA ALA A 27 -11.51 5.24 -3.04
C ALA A 27 -12.56 5.14 -4.16
N ALA A 28 -12.13 4.70 -5.35
CA ALA A 28 -12.99 4.45 -6.51
C ALA A 28 -13.66 3.07 -6.53
N ALA A 29 -13.42 2.17 -5.56
CA ALA A 29 -13.97 0.79 -5.56
C ALA A 29 -15.50 0.73 -5.60
N GLY A 30 -16.18 1.76 -5.09
CA GLY A 30 -17.63 1.91 -5.19
C GLY A 30 -18.13 2.64 -6.44
N CYS A 31 -17.24 3.27 -7.20
CA CYS A 31 -17.57 4.15 -8.32
C CYS A 31 -17.26 3.52 -9.69
N LEU A 32 -16.02 3.06 -9.87
CA LEU A 32 -15.52 2.50 -11.12
C LEU A 32 -15.55 0.98 -11.11
N LYS A 33 -15.63 0.38 -12.30
CA LYS A 33 -15.57 -1.06 -12.51
C LYS A 33 -14.57 -1.39 -13.61
N GLY A 34 -13.96 -2.57 -13.51
CA GLY A 34 -13.20 -3.12 -14.64
C GLY A 34 -14.10 -3.21 -15.86
N GLY A 35 -13.66 -2.69 -16.99
CA GLY A 35 -14.50 -2.54 -18.18
C GLY A 35 -14.78 -1.08 -18.58
N ASP A 36 -14.71 -0.14 -17.63
CA ASP A 36 -15.12 1.24 -17.86
C ASP A 36 -14.17 1.96 -18.83
N LEU A 37 -14.75 2.72 -19.76
CA LEU A 37 -14.03 3.64 -20.65
C LEU A 37 -14.18 5.06 -20.13
N LEU A 38 -13.09 5.67 -19.68
CA LEU A 38 -13.11 7.01 -19.08
C LEU A 38 -12.98 8.06 -20.18
N LEU A 39 -13.90 9.03 -20.18
CA LEU A 39 -13.98 10.07 -21.21
C LEU A 39 -13.60 11.45 -20.66
N ARG A 40 -14.19 11.83 -19.52
CA ARG A 40 -13.98 13.15 -18.92
C ARG A 40 -13.92 13.08 -17.40
N VAL A 41 -13.21 14.04 -16.82
CA VAL A 41 -13.17 14.30 -15.38
C VAL A 41 -13.48 15.78 -15.17
N ASP A 42 -14.54 16.10 -14.42
CA ASP A 42 -15.05 17.47 -14.21
C ASP A 42 -15.23 18.26 -15.51
N GLY A 43 -15.73 17.59 -16.55
CA GLY A 43 -15.95 18.16 -17.89
C GLY A 43 -14.71 18.21 -18.79
N GLU A 44 -13.49 18.01 -18.26
CA GLU A 44 -12.25 18.00 -19.02
C GLU A 44 -11.99 16.63 -19.66
N ARG A 45 -11.61 16.60 -20.94
CA ARG A 45 -11.31 15.34 -21.65
C ARG A 45 -10.04 14.70 -21.09
N VAL A 46 -10.11 13.39 -20.82
CA VAL A 46 -8.95 12.59 -20.40
C VAL A 46 -8.73 11.43 -21.36
N GLY A 47 -7.57 11.41 -22.01
CA GLY A 47 -7.14 10.35 -22.94
C GLY A 47 -5.79 9.72 -22.55
N SER A 48 -5.09 10.25 -21.55
CA SER A 48 -3.81 9.73 -21.08
C SER A 48 -3.73 9.72 -19.55
N MET A 49 -2.86 8.87 -18.98
CA MET A 49 -2.65 8.83 -17.53
C MET A 49 -2.19 10.17 -16.97
N ARG A 50 -1.37 10.92 -17.72
CA ARG A 50 -0.94 12.26 -17.33
C ARG A 50 -2.09 13.24 -17.24
N GLU A 51 -3.00 13.24 -18.22
CA GLU A 51 -4.20 14.09 -18.19
C GLU A 51 -5.11 13.72 -17.02
N MET A 52 -5.27 12.42 -16.75
CA MET A 52 -5.99 11.94 -15.58
C MET A 52 -5.36 12.44 -14.28
N GLU A 53 -4.05 12.29 -14.09
CA GLU A 53 -3.35 12.76 -12.89
C GLU A 53 -3.55 14.27 -12.65
N VAL A 54 -3.40 15.08 -13.70
CA VAL A 54 -3.63 16.53 -13.63
C VAL A 54 -5.08 16.85 -13.26
N ALA A 55 -6.05 16.12 -13.84
CA ALA A 55 -7.46 16.30 -13.54
C ALA A 55 -7.86 15.82 -12.13
N LEU A 56 -7.05 15.02 -11.45
CA LEU A 56 -7.33 14.57 -10.07
C LEU A 56 -6.57 15.40 -9.02
N GLN A 57 -5.56 16.17 -9.41
CA GLN A 57 -4.64 16.81 -8.49
C GLN A 57 -5.33 17.79 -7.54
N GLY A 58 -5.15 17.58 -6.23
CA GLY A 58 -5.68 18.46 -5.17
C GLY A 58 -7.20 18.37 -4.96
N ARG A 59 -7.88 17.46 -5.66
CA ARG A 59 -9.33 17.24 -5.52
C ARG A 59 -9.57 16.02 -4.64
N ASN A 60 -10.60 16.07 -3.80
CA ASN A 60 -11.04 14.95 -2.94
C ASN A 60 -12.26 14.22 -3.55
N GLN A 61 -12.91 14.83 -4.53
CA GLN A 61 -14.04 14.28 -5.26
C GLN A 61 -14.06 14.88 -6.66
N VAL A 62 -14.43 14.08 -7.66
CA VAL A 62 -14.56 14.50 -9.06
C VAL A 62 -15.79 13.84 -9.68
N GLU A 63 -16.38 14.46 -10.69
CA GLU A 63 -17.35 13.83 -11.58
C GLU A 63 -16.62 13.15 -12.73
N ILE A 64 -16.86 11.86 -12.94
CA ILE A 64 -16.31 11.09 -14.05
C ILE A 64 -17.42 10.80 -15.06
N GLU A 65 -17.20 11.24 -16.30
CA GLU A 65 -17.97 10.78 -17.45
C GLU A 65 -17.30 9.54 -18.05
N LEU A 66 -18.04 8.44 -18.13
CA LEU A 66 -17.54 7.16 -18.64
C LEU A 66 -18.57 6.43 -19.49
N VAL A 67 -18.13 5.41 -20.21
CA VAL A 67 -19.00 4.44 -20.88
C VAL A 67 -18.81 3.07 -20.25
N ARG A 68 -19.92 2.44 -19.85
CA ARG A 68 -19.98 1.08 -19.31
C ARG A 68 -21.01 0.29 -20.10
N ASP A 69 -20.61 -0.84 -20.67
CA ASP A 69 -21.49 -1.70 -21.47
C ASP A 69 -22.25 -0.93 -22.57
N GLY A 70 -21.57 0.02 -23.22
CA GLY A 70 -22.15 0.87 -24.26
C GLY A 70 -23.05 2.01 -23.76
N THR A 71 -23.28 2.12 -22.45
CA THR A 71 -24.13 3.16 -21.85
C THR A 71 -23.26 4.29 -21.25
N PRO A 72 -23.50 5.56 -21.62
CA PRO A 72 -22.84 6.70 -20.99
C PRO A 72 -23.32 6.89 -19.55
N LEU A 73 -22.40 7.10 -18.61
CA LEU A 73 -22.66 7.33 -17.20
C LEU A 73 -21.89 8.56 -16.71
N ARG A 74 -22.46 9.22 -15.69
CA ARG A 74 -21.83 10.27 -14.91
C ARG A 74 -21.83 9.87 -13.45
N LEU A 75 -20.65 9.74 -12.86
CA LEU A 75 -20.49 9.24 -11.49
C LEU A 75 -19.62 10.19 -10.67
N ALA A 76 -20.07 10.55 -9.47
CA ALA A 76 -19.24 11.27 -8.52
C ALA A 76 -18.33 10.28 -7.78
N CYS A 77 -17.02 10.39 -7.97
CA CYS A 77 -16.04 9.50 -7.37
C CYS A 77 -15.17 10.23 -6.36
N THR A 78 -14.96 9.63 -5.20
CA THR A 78 -13.98 10.09 -4.21
C THR A 78 -12.58 9.74 -4.67
N THR A 79 -11.64 10.66 -4.46
CA THR A 79 -10.22 10.48 -4.74
C THR A 79 -9.45 10.36 -3.43
N LYS A 80 -8.31 9.68 -3.47
CA LYS A 80 -7.38 9.58 -2.35
C LYS A 80 -6.03 10.08 -2.82
N LYS A 81 -5.42 10.99 -2.05
CA LYS A 81 -4.04 11.42 -2.30
C LYS A 81 -3.11 10.22 -2.22
N GLN A 82 -2.30 10.02 -3.26
CA GLN A 82 -1.11 9.20 -3.22
C GLN A 82 0.09 10.11 -3.43
N ASP A 83 0.92 10.25 -2.38
CA ASP A 83 2.11 11.10 -2.38
C ASP A 83 3.34 10.39 -2.94
N GLY A 84 3.25 9.10 -3.25
CA GLY A 84 4.36 8.30 -3.75
C GLY A 84 5.51 8.14 -2.75
N ALA A 85 5.32 8.52 -1.48
CA ALA A 85 6.38 8.48 -0.49
C ALA A 85 6.86 7.03 -0.23
N GLY A 86 5.95 6.05 -0.40
CA GLY A 86 6.22 4.63 -0.23
C GLY A 86 6.45 4.26 1.23
N THR A 87 7.34 3.29 1.49
CA THR A 87 7.67 2.86 2.85
C THR A 87 8.33 3.98 3.66
N GLN A 88 7.71 4.37 4.78
CA GLN A 88 8.28 5.34 5.73
C GLN A 88 8.86 4.70 6.99
N ARG A 89 8.46 3.47 7.31
CA ARG A 89 8.85 2.78 8.55
C ARG A 89 9.03 1.30 8.31
N VAL A 90 10.15 0.76 8.78
CA VAL A 90 10.47 -0.67 8.76
C VAL A 90 10.91 -1.09 10.14
N LEU A 91 10.35 -2.18 10.66
CA LEU A 91 10.74 -2.79 11.92
C LEU A 91 11.54 -4.05 11.62
N GLY A 92 12.79 -4.09 12.09
CA GLY A 92 13.55 -5.33 12.21
C GLY A 92 13.12 -6.05 13.47
N TRP A 93 12.58 -7.28 13.35
CA TRP A 93 12.14 -8.08 14.50
C TRP A 93 12.36 -9.56 14.25
N ALA A 94 13.09 -10.24 15.14
CA ALA A 94 13.39 -11.68 15.05
C ALA A 94 13.95 -12.15 13.67
N GLY A 95 14.60 -11.22 12.94
CA GLY A 95 15.13 -11.42 11.59
C GLY A 95 14.12 -11.26 10.45
N LEU A 96 12.93 -10.72 10.72
CA LEU A 96 12.03 -10.19 9.71
C LEU A 96 12.24 -8.69 9.51
N LEU A 97 11.98 -8.23 8.28
CA LEU A 97 11.69 -6.83 7.99
C LEU A 97 10.17 -6.67 7.86
N LEU A 98 9.59 -5.97 8.83
CA LEU A 98 8.16 -5.75 8.98
C LEU A 98 7.81 -4.32 8.60
N GLN A 99 6.71 -4.11 7.88
CA GLN A 99 6.25 -2.79 7.46
C GLN A 99 4.74 -2.76 7.28
N ALA A 100 4.17 -1.55 7.15
CA ALA A 100 2.83 -1.41 6.61
C ALA A 100 2.76 -2.05 5.20
N THR A 101 1.63 -2.66 4.87
CA THR A 101 1.47 -3.33 3.57
C THR A 101 1.66 -2.34 2.43
N PRO A 102 2.64 -2.52 1.54
CA PRO A 102 2.84 -1.62 0.41
C PRO A 102 1.61 -1.60 -0.51
N ASP A 103 1.29 -0.45 -1.11
CA ASP A 103 0.16 -0.29 -2.03
C ASP A 103 0.21 -1.29 -3.21
N ALA A 104 1.41 -1.60 -3.71
CA ALA A 104 1.62 -2.60 -4.76
C ALA A 104 1.23 -4.02 -4.32
N VAL A 105 1.35 -4.33 -3.03
CA VAL A 105 0.88 -5.62 -2.47
C VAL A 105 -0.63 -5.57 -2.27
N LEU A 106 -1.20 -4.50 -1.71
CA LEU A 106 -2.65 -4.34 -1.55
C LEU A 106 -3.44 -4.44 -2.87
N GLY A 107 -2.79 -4.12 -4.00
CA GLY A 107 -3.38 -4.29 -5.33
C GLY A 107 -3.54 -5.73 -5.81
N GLN A 108 -2.99 -6.72 -5.10
CA GLN A 108 -3.12 -8.13 -5.46
C GLN A 108 -4.42 -8.74 -4.92
N ARG A 109 -4.93 -9.77 -5.59
CA ARG A 109 -6.13 -10.50 -5.13
C ARG A 109 -5.81 -11.32 -3.88
N SER A 110 -6.77 -11.41 -2.95
CA SER A 110 -6.71 -12.25 -1.73
C SER A 110 -5.76 -11.79 -0.63
N VAL A 111 -5.22 -10.57 -0.72
CA VAL A 111 -4.33 -10.01 0.29
C VAL A 111 -5.10 -9.62 1.55
N PRO A 112 -4.64 -10.01 2.75
CA PRO A 112 -5.19 -9.52 4.01
C PRO A 112 -5.19 -7.99 4.08
N GLN A 113 -6.31 -7.41 4.51
CA GLN A 113 -6.41 -5.95 4.72
C GLN A 113 -5.83 -5.51 6.07
N GLU A 114 -5.60 -6.46 6.97
CA GLU A 114 -5.07 -6.26 8.32
C GLU A 114 -3.80 -7.09 8.50
N GLY A 115 -2.96 -6.66 9.44
CA GLY A 115 -1.72 -7.36 9.76
C GLY A 115 -0.49 -6.59 9.35
N VAL A 116 0.64 -7.02 9.89
CA VAL A 116 1.95 -6.45 9.58
C VAL A 116 2.65 -7.26 8.51
N TYR A 117 3.01 -6.60 7.41
CA TYR A 117 3.59 -7.27 6.26
C TYR A 117 5.08 -7.56 6.47
N ALA A 118 5.45 -8.84 6.38
CA ALA A 118 6.82 -9.31 6.39
C ALA A 118 7.42 -9.27 4.97
N SER A 119 8.16 -8.21 4.66
CA SER A 119 8.73 -8.00 3.33
C SER A 119 9.97 -8.85 3.06
N TYR A 120 10.72 -9.19 4.11
CA TYR A 120 11.94 -9.96 4.00
C TYR A 120 12.20 -10.75 5.27
N ARG A 121 13.01 -11.81 5.12
CA ARG A 121 13.49 -12.65 6.21
C ARG A 121 14.97 -12.97 6.01
N PHE A 122 15.78 -12.68 7.01
CA PHE A 122 17.18 -13.10 6.99
C PHE A 122 17.33 -14.60 7.28
N PHE A 123 18.24 -15.26 6.57
CA PHE A 123 18.58 -16.67 6.81
C PHE A 123 19.28 -16.86 8.16
N GLY A 124 19.03 -17.99 8.82
CA GLY A 124 19.62 -18.33 10.12
C GLY A 124 19.02 -17.61 11.33
N SER A 125 18.11 -16.65 11.09
CA SER A 125 17.34 -15.94 12.12
C SER A 125 16.33 -16.82 12.85
N PRO A 126 15.79 -16.39 14.00
CA PRO A 126 14.65 -17.03 14.63
C PRO A 126 13.49 -17.24 13.65
N ALA A 127 13.06 -16.20 12.91
CA ALA A 127 12.01 -16.35 11.92
C ALA A 127 12.33 -17.42 10.86
N SER A 128 13.61 -17.56 10.48
CA SER A 128 14.05 -18.62 9.58
C SER A 128 13.95 -20.01 10.18
N ARG A 129 14.28 -20.18 11.46
CA ARG A 129 14.32 -21.48 12.14
C ARG A 129 12.93 -22.02 12.45
N TYR A 130 11.96 -21.13 12.56
CA TYR A 130 10.57 -21.44 12.88
C TYR A 130 9.62 -21.31 11.68
N ASP A 131 10.17 -21.28 10.46
CA ASP A 131 9.45 -21.24 9.19
C ASP A 131 8.38 -20.14 9.09
N LEU A 132 8.66 -18.98 9.71
CA LEU A 132 7.82 -17.80 9.55
C LEU A 132 8.13 -17.15 8.20
N ALA A 133 7.29 -17.44 7.20
CA ALA A 133 7.58 -17.08 5.82
C ALA A 133 7.54 -15.55 5.57
N PRO A 134 8.48 -14.98 4.78
CA PRO A 134 8.29 -13.65 4.22
C PRO A 134 7.10 -13.67 3.25
N THR A 135 6.70 -12.50 2.74
CA THR A 135 5.50 -12.33 1.90
C THR A 135 4.24 -12.84 2.61
N SER A 136 4.09 -12.47 3.88
CA SER A 136 2.94 -12.81 4.71
C SER A 136 2.60 -11.67 5.66
N HIS A 137 1.39 -11.70 6.22
CA HIS A 137 0.90 -10.74 7.21
C HIS A 137 0.84 -11.41 8.57
N ILE A 138 1.57 -10.86 9.54
CA ILE A 138 1.39 -11.26 10.94
C ILE A 138 0.13 -10.59 11.45
N VAL A 139 -0.86 -11.39 11.85
CA VAL A 139 -2.18 -10.92 12.27
C VAL A 139 -2.42 -11.10 13.76
N GLU A 140 -1.62 -11.91 14.44
CA GLU A 140 -1.75 -12.16 15.88
C GLU A 140 -0.41 -12.59 16.50
N VAL A 141 -0.13 -12.11 17.71
CA VAL A 141 0.98 -12.54 18.57
C VAL A 141 0.43 -12.88 19.95
N ASP A 142 0.61 -14.12 20.42
CA ASP A 142 0.12 -14.61 21.72
C ASP A 142 -1.38 -14.33 21.98
N SER A 143 -2.24 -14.51 20.97
CA SER A 143 -3.68 -14.18 21.05
C SER A 143 -4.00 -12.68 21.06
N THR A 144 -3.00 -11.82 20.88
CA THR A 144 -3.19 -10.38 20.71
C THR A 144 -3.22 -10.04 19.22
N PRO A 145 -4.32 -9.47 18.69
CA PRO A 145 -4.38 -9.04 17.31
C PRO A 145 -3.33 -7.96 16.99
N THR A 146 -2.76 -8.02 15.79
CA THR A 146 -1.77 -7.04 15.30
C THR A 146 -2.25 -6.41 13.99
N PRO A 147 -3.31 -5.58 14.02
CA PRO A 147 -3.90 -5.02 12.80
C PRO A 147 -2.92 -4.11 12.04
N ASP A 148 -1.97 -3.50 12.74
CA ASP A 148 -0.95 -2.61 12.19
C ASP A 148 0.39 -2.76 12.93
N LEU A 149 1.39 -2.01 12.44
CA LEU A 149 2.75 -2.06 12.96
C LEU A 149 2.86 -1.48 14.38
N ASP A 150 1.99 -0.55 14.78
CA ASP A 150 2.00 0.03 16.13
C ASP A 150 1.46 -0.97 17.15
N ALA A 151 0.36 -1.65 16.84
CA ALA A 151 -0.19 -2.74 17.65
C ALA A 151 0.80 -3.90 17.80
N PHE A 152 1.50 -4.26 16.71
CA PHE A 152 2.55 -5.27 16.76
C PHE A 152 3.69 -4.87 17.70
N VAL A 153 4.18 -3.64 17.63
CA VAL A 153 5.24 -3.21 18.55
C VAL A 153 4.73 -3.15 19.98
N ALA A 154 3.51 -2.65 20.20
CA ALA A 154 2.92 -2.57 21.54
C ALA A 154 2.85 -3.96 22.22
N CYS A 155 2.48 -5.02 21.48
CA CYS A 155 2.38 -6.36 22.04
C CYS A 155 3.74 -7.08 22.16
N THR A 156 4.75 -6.69 21.38
CA THR A 156 6.07 -7.37 21.35
C THR A 156 7.17 -6.65 22.14
N ARG A 157 7.10 -5.34 22.36
CA ARG A 157 8.18 -4.55 22.98
C ARG A 157 8.56 -4.97 24.41
N HIS A 158 7.63 -5.62 25.13
CA HIS A 158 7.83 -6.05 26.51
C HIS A 158 8.32 -7.50 26.62
N LYS A 159 8.45 -8.19 25.50
CA LYS A 159 8.86 -9.60 25.43
C LYS A 159 10.34 -9.74 25.69
N ARG A 160 10.73 -10.77 26.45
CA ARG A 160 12.11 -10.96 26.89
C ARG A 160 12.88 -11.85 25.92
N ASP A 161 14.21 -11.74 25.98
CA ASP A 161 15.09 -12.66 25.28
C ASP A 161 14.78 -14.12 25.68
N GLY A 162 14.79 -15.02 24.70
CA GLY A 162 14.47 -16.43 24.89
C GLY A 162 12.99 -16.77 25.11
N GLU A 163 12.09 -15.78 25.19
CA GLU A 163 10.65 -16.02 25.28
C GLU A 163 10.12 -16.67 23.99
N VAL A 164 9.19 -17.62 24.13
CA VAL A 164 8.55 -18.32 23.01
C VAL A 164 7.16 -17.72 22.79
N LEU A 165 6.93 -17.22 21.58
CA LEU A 165 5.70 -16.54 21.18
C LEU A 165 4.93 -17.40 20.19
N ARG A 166 3.60 -17.36 20.25
CA ARG A 166 2.74 -17.95 19.22
C ARG A 166 2.40 -16.88 18.18
N ILE A 167 2.71 -17.14 16.92
CA ILE A 167 2.55 -16.21 15.81
C ILE A 167 1.53 -16.77 14.83
N LYS A 168 0.44 -16.04 14.60
CA LYS A 168 -0.51 -16.31 13.54
C LYS A 168 -0.22 -15.39 12.37
N TYR A 169 -0.16 -15.95 11.18
CA TYR A 169 0.12 -15.21 9.98
C TYR A 169 -0.69 -15.73 8.80
N VAL A 170 -0.88 -14.89 7.79
CA VAL A 170 -1.67 -15.18 6.59
C VAL A 170 -0.80 -14.91 5.37
N ASP A 171 -0.69 -15.88 4.45
CA ASP A 171 0.03 -15.69 3.18
C ASP A 171 -0.81 -14.91 2.16
N LEU A 172 -0.21 -14.54 1.02
CA LEU A 172 -0.88 -13.77 -0.03
C LEU A 172 -2.04 -14.54 -0.71
N ASP A 173 -2.09 -15.86 -0.55
CA ASP A 173 -3.22 -16.69 -1.00
C ASP A 173 -4.38 -16.69 0.02
N GLY A 174 -4.24 -15.99 1.14
CA GLY A 174 -5.22 -15.95 2.23
C GLY A 174 -5.16 -17.17 3.15
N ARG A 175 -4.14 -18.04 3.06
CA ARG A 175 -4.03 -19.21 3.94
C ARG A 175 -3.50 -18.79 5.29
N CYS A 176 -4.32 -19.01 6.32
CA CYS A 176 -3.91 -18.80 7.71
C CYS A 176 -3.00 -19.93 8.20
N ARG A 177 -1.90 -19.55 8.83
CA ARG A 177 -0.93 -20.45 9.45
C ARG A 177 -0.61 -19.98 10.87
N MET A 178 -0.09 -20.90 11.66
CA MET A 178 0.34 -20.67 13.03
C MET A 178 1.72 -21.30 13.22
N THR A 179 2.62 -20.60 13.88
CA THR A 179 3.92 -21.14 14.30
C THR A 179 4.26 -20.64 15.70
N THR A 180 5.27 -21.24 16.32
CA THR A 180 5.90 -20.69 17.52
C THR A 180 7.22 -20.07 17.14
N LEU A 181 7.66 -19.00 17.80
CA LEU A 181 8.95 -18.36 17.57
C LEU A 181 9.62 -18.07 18.90
N LYS A 182 10.83 -18.58 19.11
CA LYS A 182 11.67 -18.20 20.25
C LYS A 182 12.49 -16.96 19.92
N LEU A 183 12.36 -15.90 20.72
CA LEU A 183 13.15 -14.69 20.57
C LEU A 183 14.64 -14.94 20.87
N ASP A 184 15.49 -14.24 20.12
CA ASP A 184 16.94 -14.15 20.32
C ASP A 184 17.33 -12.68 20.17
N LEU A 185 17.08 -11.88 21.20
CA LEU A 185 17.33 -10.44 21.19
C LEU A 185 18.82 -10.12 21.26
N ARG A 186 19.66 -11.10 21.63
CA ARG A 186 21.12 -10.95 21.66
C ARG A 186 21.71 -10.83 20.27
N TYR A 187 21.30 -11.70 19.35
CA TYR A 187 21.80 -11.71 17.97
C TYR A 187 20.84 -11.05 16.97
N TRP A 188 19.55 -10.97 17.31
CA TRP A 188 18.49 -10.39 16.48
C TRP A 188 17.72 -9.34 17.27
N PRO A 189 18.36 -8.23 17.68
CA PRO A 189 17.70 -7.17 18.41
C PRO A 189 16.57 -6.55 17.56
N THR A 190 15.54 -6.06 18.25
CA THR A 190 14.50 -5.28 17.59
C THR A 190 15.06 -3.89 17.26
N TYR A 191 14.73 -3.36 16.09
CA TYR A 191 15.09 -1.99 15.71
C TYR A 191 14.08 -1.43 14.72
N THR A 192 13.95 -0.11 14.67
CA THR A 192 13.13 0.58 13.68
C THR A 192 14.02 1.39 12.76
N LEU A 193 13.74 1.35 11.46
CA LEU A 193 14.19 2.32 10.47
C LEU A 193 13.01 3.24 10.17
N ALA A 194 13.21 4.54 10.29
CA ALA A 194 12.20 5.52 9.93
C ALA A 194 12.78 6.56 8.97
N ARG A 195 11.96 6.97 8.01
CA ARG A 195 12.29 8.00 7.03
C ARG A 195 11.73 9.33 7.50
N SER A 196 12.55 10.38 7.51
CA SER A 196 12.10 11.75 7.75
C SER A 196 11.37 12.32 6.54
N SER A 197 10.69 13.46 6.72
CA SER A 197 10.07 14.23 5.63
C SER A 197 11.09 14.67 4.57
N ASP A 198 12.34 14.90 4.97
CA ASP A 198 13.44 15.27 4.08
C ASP A 198 14.03 14.07 3.32
N GLY A 199 13.51 12.87 3.60
CA GLY A 199 13.86 11.63 2.92
C GLY A 199 15.04 10.87 3.54
N GLU A 200 15.61 11.36 4.64
CA GLU A 200 16.72 10.72 5.35
C GLU A 200 16.24 9.54 6.20
N TRP A 201 17.07 8.50 6.31
CA TRP A 201 16.77 7.31 7.10
C TRP A 201 17.55 7.31 8.41
N SER A 202 16.84 7.11 9.52
CA SER A 202 17.43 6.95 10.84
C SER A 202 17.07 5.60 11.45
N ARG A 203 18.00 5.03 12.21
CA ARG A 203 17.80 3.78 12.95
C ARG A 203 17.62 4.05 14.44
N PHE A 204 16.67 3.35 15.03
CA PHE A 204 16.34 3.42 16.44
C PHE A 204 16.31 1.99 17.01
N GLU A 205 16.82 1.77 18.22
CA GLU A 205 16.74 0.45 18.86
C GLU A 205 15.33 0.14 19.40
N ASN A 206 14.44 1.13 19.43
CA ASN A 206 13.01 1.02 19.73
C ASN A 206 12.20 1.86 18.72
N LEU A 207 10.86 1.89 18.76
CA LEU A 207 10.06 2.80 17.92
C LEU A 207 10.57 4.26 18.12
N PRO A 208 10.74 5.05 17.06
CA PRO A 208 10.88 6.50 17.21
C PRO A 208 9.65 7.06 17.95
N PRO A 209 9.79 8.19 18.68
CA PRO A 209 8.62 8.92 19.16
C PRO A 209 7.68 9.18 17.97
N ALA A 210 6.35 9.13 18.22
CA ALA A 210 5.36 9.41 17.20
C ALA A 210 5.75 10.70 16.45
N ALA A 211 5.67 10.67 15.12
CA ALA A 211 5.91 11.87 14.33
C ALA A 211 4.97 12.97 14.82
N ASP A 212 5.50 14.17 15.04
CA ASP A 212 4.67 15.33 15.38
C ASP A 212 3.57 15.47 14.33
N PRO A 213 2.31 15.64 14.72
CA PRO A 213 1.26 15.97 13.77
C PRO A 213 1.64 17.30 13.12
N GLN A 214 2.00 17.23 11.83
CA GLN A 214 2.43 18.39 11.06
C GLN A 214 1.38 19.51 11.13
N GLU A 215 1.84 20.71 11.47
CA GLU A 215 1.15 21.99 11.19
C GLU A 215 0.90 22.21 9.69
#